data_AF-A0A6L8U2K6-F1
#
_entry.id   AF-A0A6L8U2K6-F1
#
_cell.length_a   1.000
_cell.length_b   1.000
_cell.length_c   1.000
_cell.angle_alpha   90.00
_cell.angle_beta   90.00
_cell.angle_gamma   90.00
#
_symmetry.space_group_name_H-M   'P 1'
#
loop_
_entity.id
_entity.type
_entity.pdbx_description
1 polymer ?
#
loop_
_entity_poly.entity_id
_entity_poly.type
_entity_poly.pdbx_seq_one_letter_code
_entity_poly.pdbx_strand_id
1 'polypeptide(L)'
;LSGNGPVRDPNDETQNEILKVLRDNPDGIGEVIRNAPPRFRGKTLLFIDQFEELFRDVSFQSYPDREKELSRFVTLLTNSVSHNNPDIYLVIAIRSDLITECSHYRGFTNL
;
A
#
# COMPACT_ATOMS: atom_id res chain seq x y z
N LEU A 1 9.48 21.47 -37.48
CA LEU A 1 10.32 20.59 -36.64
C LEU A 1 10.38 21.20 -35.25
N SER A 2 9.44 20.88 -34.37
CA SER A 2 9.53 21.35 -32.98
C SER A 2 8.76 20.38 -32.10
N GLY A 3 9.43 19.88 -31.07
CA GLY A 3 8.87 18.89 -30.15
C GLY A 3 9.92 18.15 -29.34
N ASN A 4 10.93 18.84 -28.81
CA ASN A 4 11.62 18.32 -27.63
C ASN A 4 10.68 18.56 -26.45
N GLY A 5 9.77 17.60 -26.22
CA GLY A 5 9.05 17.50 -24.96
C GLY A 5 10.03 17.34 -23.80
N PRO A 6 9.61 17.61 -22.55
CA PRO A 6 10.47 17.43 -21.40
C PRO A 6 11.03 16.00 -21.41
N VAL A 7 12.37 15.89 -21.42
CA VAL A 7 13.06 14.61 -21.27
C VAL A 7 12.68 14.09 -19.89
N ARG A 8 11.88 13.02 -19.85
CA ARG A 8 11.43 12.41 -18.59
C ARG A 8 12.61 11.71 -17.93
N ASP A 9 12.76 11.88 -16.62
CA ASP A 9 13.75 11.14 -15.84
C ASP A 9 13.34 9.66 -15.84
N PRO A 10 14.23 8.71 -16.22
CA PRO A 10 13.96 7.28 -16.14
C PRO A 10 13.46 6.79 -14.76
N ASN A 11 13.83 7.50 -13.69
CA ASN A 11 13.31 7.22 -12.35
C ASN A 11 11.83 7.59 -12.21
N ASP A 12 11.36 8.66 -12.85
CA ASP A 12 9.96 9.07 -12.83
C ASP A 12 9.08 8.04 -13.56
N GLU A 13 9.58 7.46 -14.66
CA GLU A 13 8.85 6.41 -15.38
C GLU A 13 8.71 5.14 -14.52
N THR A 14 9.80 4.70 -13.91
CA THR A 14 9.81 3.55 -13.00
C THR A 14 8.88 3.75 -11.81
N GLN A 15 8.89 4.95 -11.20
CA GLN A 15 8.00 5.28 -10.10
C GLN A 15 6.53 5.27 -10.52
N ASN A 16 6.20 5.83 -11.68
CA ASN A 16 4.83 5.84 -12.19
C ASN A 16 4.31 4.43 -12.49
N GLU A 17 5.17 3.55 -13.01
CA GLU A 17 4.84 2.14 -13.21
C GLU A 17 4.55 1.42 -11.89
N ILE A 18 5.41 1.60 -10.89
CA ILE A 18 5.19 1.03 -9.54
C ILE A 18 3.88 1.56 -8.95
N LEU A 19 3.65 2.88 -8.99
CA LEU A 19 2.43 3.48 -8.46
C LEU A 19 1.17 2.97 -9.16
N LYS A 20 1.24 2.70 -10.47
CA LYS A 20 0.16 2.10 -11.23
C LYS A 20 -0.12 0.67 -10.75
N VAL A 21 0.91 -0.16 -10.59
CA VAL A 21 0.77 -1.53 -10.05
C VAL A 21 0.14 -1.51 -8.65
N LEU A 22 0.60 -0.64 -7.76
CA LEU A 22 0.06 -0.51 -6.40
C LEU A 22 -1.40 -0.04 -6.37
N ARG A 23 -1.85 0.73 -7.38
CA ARG A 23 -3.24 1.21 -7.49
C ARG A 23 -4.18 0.18 -8.09
N ASP A 24 -3.72 -0.55 -9.09
CA ASP A 24 -4.58 -1.39 -9.94
C ASP A 24 -4.57 -2.86 -9.52
N ASN A 25 -3.51 -3.34 -8.84
CA ASN A 25 -3.38 -4.72 -8.40
C ASN A 25 -3.49 -4.86 -6.86
N PRO A 26 -4.48 -5.61 -6.34
CA PRO A 26 -4.57 -5.93 -4.92
C PRO A 26 -3.37 -6.70 -4.34
N ASP A 27 -2.56 -7.40 -5.15
CA ASP A 27 -1.28 -8.03 -4.76
C ASP A 27 -0.06 -7.19 -5.20
N GLY A 28 -0.25 -5.91 -5.49
CA GLY A 28 0.77 -5.06 -6.11
C GLY A 28 2.08 -4.97 -5.32
N ILE A 29 2.02 -4.98 -3.98
CA ILE A 29 3.24 -5.01 -3.14
C ILE A 29 4.03 -6.29 -3.37
N GLY A 30 3.35 -7.45 -3.37
CA GLY A 30 3.97 -8.74 -3.63
C GLY A 30 4.57 -8.79 -5.05
N GLU A 31 3.85 -8.29 -6.04
CA GLU A 31 4.34 -8.21 -7.43
C GLU A 31 5.61 -7.35 -7.56
N VAL A 32 5.60 -6.14 -6.99
CA VAL A 32 6.75 -5.23 -7.03
C VAL A 32 7.97 -5.85 -6.36
N ILE A 33 7.81 -6.48 -5.19
CA ILE A 33 8.91 -7.11 -4.46
C ILE A 33 9.45 -8.34 -5.21
N ARG A 34 8.57 -9.18 -5.79
CA ARG A 34 8.99 -10.36 -6.58
C ARG A 34 9.76 -9.96 -7.84
N ASN A 35 9.36 -8.85 -8.48
CA ASN A 35 10.00 -8.32 -9.68
C ASN A 35 11.20 -7.40 -9.37
N ALA A 36 11.50 -7.14 -8.09
CA ALA A 36 12.60 -6.29 -7.71
C ALA A 36 13.97 -6.88 -8.12
N PRO A 37 14.98 -6.02 -8.36
CA PRO A 37 16.34 -6.47 -8.67
C PRO A 37 16.87 -7.48 -7.64
N PRO A 38 17.74 -8.44 -8.02
CA PRO A 38 18.21 -9.51 -7.15
C PRO A 38 18.79 -9.07 -5.80
N ARG A 39 19.36 -7.85 -5.74
CA ARG A 39 19.89 -7.26 -4.50
C ARG A 39 18.83 -6.98 -3.43
N PHE A 40 17.55 -6.93 -3.81
CA PHE A 40 16.40 -6.70 -2.93
C PHE A 40 15.58 -7.98 -2.70
N ARG A 41 16.04 -9.14 -3.19
CA ARG A 41 15.38 -10.42 -2.93
C ARG A 41 15.69 -10.91 -1.52
N GLY A 42 14.68 -11.51 -0.88
CA GLY A 42 14.77 -12.08 0.45
C GLY A 42 13.60 -11.63 1.31
N LYS A 43 13.73 -11.87 2.62
CA LYS A 43 12.72 -11.47 3.60
C LYS A 43 12.59 -9.96 3.66
N THR A 44 11.38 -9.46 3.46
CA THR A 44 11.03 -8.05 3.47
C THR A 44 10.15 -7.74 4.66
N LEU A 45 10.55 -6.76 5.47
CA LEU A 45 9.75 -6.23 6.57
C LEU A 45 9.13 -4.89 6.15
N LEU A 46 7.81 -4.84 6.08
CA LEU A 46 7.02 -3.64 5.94
C LEU A 46 6.69 -3.12 7.33
N PHE A 47 7.31 -2.02 7.73
CA PHE A 47 7.00 -1.35 8.99
C PHE A 47 6.21 -0.07 8.70
N ILE A 48 4.99 0.00 9.22
CA ILE A 48 4.12 1.15 9.08
C ILE A 48 3.91 1.75 10.46
N ASP A 49 4.48 2.93 10.66
CA ASP A 49 4.21 3.76 11.84
C ASP A 49 3.00 4.66 11.59
N GLN A 50 2.34 5.07 12.68
CA GLN A 50 1.20 5.99 12.67
C GLN A 50 0.06 5.56 11.74
N PHE A 51 -0.25 4.26 11.72
CA PHE A 51 -1.30 3.72 10.86
C PHE A 51 -2.67 4.34 11.15
N GLU A 52 -2.88 4.84 12.37
CA GLU A 52 -4.11 5.52 12.77
C GLU A 52 -4.44 6.76 11.91
N GLU A 53 -3.45 7.36 11.25
CA GLU A 53 -3.65 8.63 10.56
C GLU A 53 -4.49 8.49 9.30
N LEU A 54 -4.60 7.26 8.77
CA LEU A 54 -5.56 6.92 7.74
C LEU A 54 -7.01 7.17 8.19
N PHE A 55 -7.25 7.11 9.51
CA PHE A 55 -8.55 7.29 10.14
C PHE A 55 -8.75 8.69 10.75
N ARG A 56 -7.70 9.53 10.79
CA ARG A 56 -7.84 10.92 11.21
C ARG A 56 -8.60 11.67 10.10
N ASP A 57 -9.68 12.34 10.48
CA ASP A 57 -10.61 13.08 9.60
C ASP A 57 -11.69 12.25 8.88
N VAL A 58 -11.93 10.99 9.26
CA VAL A 58 -13.09 10.24 8.76
C VAL A 58 -14.33 10.66 9.56
N SER A 59 -14.74 11.93 9.45
CA SER A 59 -16.16 12.24 9.58
C SER A 59 -16.84 11.58 8.38
N PHE A 60 -17.32 10.34 8.55
CA PHE A 60 -17.81 9.39 7.54
C PHE A 60 -18.89 9.89 6.57
N GLN A 61 -19.26 11.17 6.59
CA GLN A 61 -20.41 11.72 5.87
C GLN A 61 -20.07 12.51 4.60
N SER A 62 -18.79 12.79 4.27
CA SER A 62 -18.48 13.78 3.22
C SER A 62 -17.79 13.26 1.95
N TYR A 63 -17.15 12.07 1.95
CA TYR A 63 -16.36 11.62 0.78
C TYR A 63 -16.40 10.08 0.56
N PRO A 64 -17.38 9.56 -0.21
CA PRO A 64 -17.49 8.13 -0.53
C PRO A 64 -16.23 7.54 -1.20
N ASP A 65 -15.53 8.37 -1.98
CA ASP A 65 -14.30 7.93 -2.66
C ASP A 65 -13.17 7.62 -1.66
N ARG A 66 -13.11 8.34 -0.52
CA ARG A 66 -12.05 8.12 0.49
C ARG A 66 -12.16 6.77 1.18
N GLU A 67 -13.38 6.32 1.47
CA GLU A 67 -13.61 5.00 2.08
C GLU A 67 -13.17 3.86 1.15
N LYS A 68 -13.48 3.98 -0.14
CA LYS A 68 -13.07 3.02 -1.17
C LYS A 68 -11.55 2.97 -1.33
N GLU A 69 -10.89 4.13 -1.36
CA GLU A 69 -9.43 4.23 -1.43
C GLU A 69 -8.76 3.59 -0.20
N LEU A 70 -9.29 3.87 0.99
CA LEU A 70 -8.77 3.30 2.24
C LEU A 70 -8.96 1.78 2.28
N SER A 71 -10.14 1.29 1.90
CA SER A 71 -10.41 -0.16 1.79
C SER A 71 -9.45 -0.84 0.79
N ARG A 72 -9.17 -0.19 -0.35
CA ARG A 72 -8.17 -0.69 -1.30
C ARG A 72 -6.77 -0.71 -0.71
N PHE A 73 -6.38 0.34 0.02
CA PHE A 73 -5.07 0.40 0.68
C PHE A 73 -4.91 -0.69 1.75
N VAL A 74 -5.92 -0.90 2.59
CA VAL A 74 -5.93 -1.99 3.58
C VAL A 74 -5.81 -3.34 2.88
N THR A 75 -6.57 -3.56 1.80
CA THR A 75 -6.51 -4.81 1.01
C THR A 75 -5.12 -5.05 0.42
N LEU A 76 -4.46 -4.00 -0.08
CA LEU A 76 -3.11 -4.06 -0.61
C LEU A 76 -2.10 -4.53 0.47
N LEU A 77 -2.22 -3.98 1.68
CA LEU A 77 -1.37 -4.37 2.82
C LEU A 77 -1.64 -5.81 3.27
N THR A 78 -2.90 -6.19 3.44
CA THR A 78 -3.25 -7.54 3.94
C THR A 78 -2.88 -8.62 2.93
N ASN A 79 -3.08 -8.37 1.63
CA ASN A 79 -2.69 -9.32 0.58
C ASN A 79 -1.17 -9.49 0.49
N SER A 80 -0.41 -8.43 0.77
CA SER A 80 1.06 -8.48 0.75
C SER A 80 1.65 -9.51 1.71
N VAL A 81 0.93 -9.87 2.78
CA VAL A 81 1.34 -10.88 3.77
C VAL A 81 0.48 -12.15 3.73
N SER A 82 -0.33 -12.30 2.69
CA SER A 82 -1.11 -13.53 2.48
C SER A 82 -0.19 -14.71 2.09
N HIS A 83 -0.75 -15.93 2.11
CA HIS A 83 -0.04 -17.19 1.81
C HIS A 83 0.78 -17.18 0.50
N ASN A 84 0.46 -16.30 -0.45
CA ASN A 84 1.19 -16.17 -1.73
C ASN A 84 2.52 -15.39 -1.60
N ASN A 85 2.81 -14.81 -0.44
CA ASN A 85 3.95 -13.92 -0.19
C ASN A 85 4.69 -14.30 1.11
N PRO A 86 5.32 -15.49 1.18
CA PRO A 86 5.87 -16.03 2.43
C PRO A 86 7.07 -15.25 2.99
N ASP A 87 7.71 -14.42 2.17
CA ASP A 87 8.88 -13.63 2.54
C ASP A 87 8.53 -12.19 2.94
N ILE A 88 7.25 -11.81 2.96
CA ILE A 88 6.81 -10.46 3.34
C ILE A 88 6.21 -10.51 4.74
N TYR A 89 6.69 -9.64 5.61
CA TYR A 89 6.22 -9.46 6.98
C TYR A 89 5.68 -8.05 7.14
N LEU A 90 4.54 -7.90 7.81
CA LEU A 90 3.90 -6.61 8.06
C LEU A 90 3.87 -6.36 9.57
N VAL A 91 4.42 -5.21 9.98
CA VAL A 91 4.32 -4.69 11.33
C VAL A 91 3.65 -3.33 11.26
N ILE A 92 2.55 -3.20 11.98
CA ILE A 92 1.78 -1.97 12.08
C ILE A 92 1.90 -1.47 13.51
N ALA A 93 2.38 -0.23 13.66
CA ALA A 93 2.27 0.52 14.90
C ALA A 93 1.03 1.42 14.83
N ILE A 94 0.21 1.32 15.86
CA ILE A 94 -1.02 2.10 16.01
C ILE A 94 -1.13 2.57 17.45
N ARG A 95 -1.62 3.80 17.65
CA ARG A 95 -1.95 4.27 19.00
C ARG A 95 -3.10 3.46 19.60
N SER A 96 -2.99 3.14 20.89
CA SER A 96 -3.96 2.27 21.58
C SER A 96 -5.38 2.84 21.65
N ASP A 97 -5.53 4.16 21.68
CA ASP A 97 -6.82 4.86 21.70
C ASP A 97 -7.53 4.86 20.34
N LEU A 98 -6.83 4.48 19.26
CA LEU A 98 -7.34 4.46 17.88
C LEU A 98 -7.46 3.04 17.31
N ILE A 99 -7.20 2.00 18.12
CA ILE A 99 -7.40 0.60 17.73
C ILE A 99 -8.86 0.32 17.34
N THR A 100 -9.82 0.92 18.03
CA THR A 100 -11.26 0.76 17.74
C THR A 100 -11.64 1.28 16.36
N GLU A 101 -11.07 2.40 15.92
CA GLU A 101 -11.32 2.94 14.57
C GLU A 101 -10.78 2.02 13.48
N CYS A 102 -9.63 1.39 13.73
CA CYS A 102 -9.06 0.38 12.84
C CYS A 102 -9.92 -0.90 12.76
N SER A 103 -10.66 -1.25 13.83
CA SER A 103 -11.46 -2.48 13.88
C SER A 103 -12.61 -2.54 12.86
N HIS A 104 -13.01 -1.38 12.32
CA HIS A 104 -14.01 -1.30 11.25
C HIS A 104 -13.53 -1.96 9.94
N TYR A 105 -12.22 -2.12 9.75
CA TYR A 105 -11.62 -2.71 8.56
C TYR A 105 -11.27 -4.18 8.78
N ARG A 106 -12.20 -5.07 8.38
CA ARG A 106 -12.09 -6.54 8.56
C ARG A 106 -10.87 -7.21 7.92
N GLY A 107 -10.13 -6.50 7.07
CA GLY A 107 -8.91 -7.01 6.45
C GLY A 107 -7.87 -7.44 7.50
N PHE A 108 -7.67 -6.65 8.56
CA PHE A 108 -6.72 -7.01 9.62
C PHE A 108 -7.25 -8.05 10.60
N THR A 109 -8.57 -8.20 10.73
CA THR A 109 -9.16 -9.22 11.61
C THR A 109 -9.14 -10.62 11.00
N ASN A 110 -8.86 -10.74 9.69
CA ASN A 110 -8.91 -11.99 8.93
C ASN A 110 -7.53 -12.48 8.45
N LEU A 111 -6.44 -11.83 8.91
CA LEU A 111 -5.06 -12.25 8.65
C LEU A 111 -4.67 -13.49 9.47
#